data_AF-A0A7V8WN38-F1
#
_entry.id   AF-A0A7V8WN38-F1
#
_cell.length_a   1.000
_cell.length_b   1.000
_cell.length_c   1.000
_cell.angle_alpha   90.00
_cell.angle_beta   90.00
_cell.angle_gamma   90.00
#
_symmetry.space_group_name_H-M   'P 1'
#
loop_
_entity.id
_entity.type
_entity.pdbx_description
1 polymer ?
#
loop_
_entity_poly.entity_id
_entity_poly.type
_entity_poly.pdbx_seq_one_letter_code
_entity_poly.pdbx_strand_id
1 'polypeptide(L)' 'MVPSGLPSVELAGHPRDHLGLVKPIGALFWAGEHTAGEWAGTMEGALRSGRRAAEQLIDRR' A
#
# COMPACT_ATOMS: atom_id res chain seq x y z
N MET A 1 -21.94 -5.24 16.06
CA MET A 1 -21.24 -6.45 15.60
C MET A 1 -20.97 -6.28 14.11
N VAL A 2 -19.72 -5.97 13.74
CA VAL A 2 -19.34 -5.79 12.33
C VAL A 2 -19.10 -7.20 11.75
N PRO A 3 -19.66 -7.58 10.60
CA PRO A 3 -19.46 -8.92 10.05
C PRO A 3 -17.97 -9.13 9.75
N SER A 4 -17.38 -10.17 10.32
CA SER A 4 -16.00 -10.54 10.02
C SER A 4 -15.91 -11.08 8.60
N GLY A 5 -15.32 -10.31 7.69
CA GLY A 5 -14.79 -10.83 6.43
C GLY A 5 -15.43 -10.33 5.14
N LEU A 6 -15.63 -9.01 4.97
CA LEU A 6 -15.82 -8.49 3.61
C LEU A 6 -14.48 -8.67 2.85
N PRO A 7 -14.44 -9.37 1.70
CA PRO A 7 -13.24 -9.48 0.90
C PRO A 7 -12.77 -8.09 0.46
N SER A 8 -11.44 -7.90 0.32
CA SER A 8 -10.83 -6.61 -0.02
C SER A 8 -11.42 -5.94 -1.28
N VAL A 9 -12.05 -6.72 -2.17
CA VAL A 9 -12.77 -6.24 -3.35
C VAL A 9 -14.02 -5.42 -3.02
N GLU A 10 -14.72 -5.69 -1.92
CA GLU A 10 -15.90 -4.90 -1.50
C GLU A 10 -15.51 -3.54 -0.91
N LEU A 11 -14.25 -3.37 -0.50
CA LEU A 11 -13.68 -2.07 -0.14
C LEU A 11 -13.25 -1.23 -1.37
N ALA A 12 -13.49 -1.71 -2.60
CA ALA A 12 -13.17 -0.98 -3.83
C ALA A 12 -14.04 0.28 -4.05
N GLY A 13 -15.23 0.33 -3.46
CA GLY A 13 -16.14 1.48 -3.59
C GLY A 13 -15.91 2.61 -2.59
N HIS A 14 -15.01 2.46 -1.61
CA HIS A 14 -14.74 3.52 -0.64
C HIS A 14 -13.89 4.63 -1.30
N PRO A 15 -14.16 5.93 -1.05
CA PRO A 15 -13.24 6.98 -1.44
C PRO A 15 -11.87 6.70 -0.81
N ARG A 16 -10.88 6.63 -1.68
CA ARG A 16 -9.56 6.06 -1.42
C ARG A 16 -8.54 7.18 -1.47
N ASP A 17 -8.41 7.91 -0.37
CA ASP A 17 -7.32 8.88 -0.19
C ASP A 17 -6.01 8.14 0.08
N HIS A 18 -5.44 7.55 -0.96
CA HIS A 18 -4.23 6.73 -0.91
C HIS A 18 -2.94 7.54 -0.94
N LEU A 19 -3.03 8.83 -1.28
CA LEU A 19 -1.87 9.68 -1.56
C LEU A 19 -1.04 9.92 -0.30
N GLY A 20 -1.62 9.78 0.90
CA GLY A 20 -0.92 9.99 2.17
C GLY A 20 -0.01 8.84 2.62
N LEU A 21 -0.13 7.63 2.07
CA LEU A 21 0.52 6.42 2.60
C LEU A 21 1.86 6.05 1.95
N VAL A 22 2.49 6.94 1.16
CA VAL A 22 3.75 6.60 0.46
C VAL A 22 4.99 7.03 1.25
N LYS A 23 4.84 7.98 2.19
CA LYS A 23 5.96 8.53 2.94
C LYS A 23 6.28 7.68 4.18
N PRO A 24 7.54 7.25 4.38
CA PRO A 24 7.93 6.57 5.62
C PRO A 24 7.73 7.43 6.85
N ILE A 25 7.41 6.81 7.99
CA ILE A 25 7.28 7.46 9.29
C ILE A 25 8.25 6.79 10.28
N GLY A 26 9.39 7.44 10.55
CA GLY A 26 10.43 6.88 11.40
C GLY A 26 11.01 5.59 10.79
N ALA A 27 10.79 4.45 11.47
CA ALA A 27 11.20 3.12 10.99
C ALA A 27 10.06 2.34 10.29
N LEU A 28 8.90 2.97 10.09
CA LEU A 28 7.75 2.37 9.42
C LEU A 28 7.74 2.74 7.94
N PHE A 29 7.72 1.71 7.08
CA PHE A 29 7.68 1.83 5.62
C PHE A 29 6.40 1.20 5.08
N TRP A 30 5.87 1.76 3.98
CA TRP A 30 4.58 1.36 3.44
C TRP A 30 4.72 0.66 2.09
N ALA A 31 4.12 -0.52 2.00
CA ALA A 31 4.01 -1.36 0.79
C ALA A 31 2.56 -1.85 0.61
N GLY A 32 2.29 -2.50 -0.52
CA GLY A 32 0.96 -2.89 -0.96
C GLY A 32 0.57 -2.11 -2.21
N GLU A 33 -0.15 -2.77 -3.12
CA GLU A 33 -0.55 -2.24 -4.43
C GLU A 33 -1.28 -0.91 -4.33
N HIS A 34 -2.04 -0.67 -3.27
CA HIS A 34 -2.68 0.62 -3.02
C HIS A 34 -1.72 1.81 -2.91
N THR A 35 -0.43 1.55 -2.68
CA THR A 35 0.64 2.58 -2.61
C THR A 35 1.45 2.69 -3.91
N ALA A 36 1.00 2.03 -4.99
CA ALA A 36 1.74 1.91 -6.25
C ALA A 36 1.24 2.82 -7.38
N GLY A 37 0.46 3.86 -7.05
CA GLY A 37 -0.03 4.86 -8.01
C GLY A 37 -0.82 4.21 -9.15
N GLU A 38 -0.33 4.36 -10.38
CA GLU A 38 -0.95 3.84 -11.60
C GLU A 38 -1.11 2.30 -11.60
N TRP A 39 -0.34 1.60 -10.76
CA TRP A 39 -0.39 0.14 -10.62
C TRP A 39 -1.31 -0.33 -9.48
N ALA A 40 -2.11 0.55 -8.90
CA ALA A 40 -3.00 0.21 -7.79
C ALA A 40 -4.03 -0.87 -8.15
N GLY A 41 -4.25 -1.82 -7.23
CA GLY A 41 -5.15 -2.96 -7.44
C GLY A 41 -4.55 -4.08 -8.31
N THR A 42 -3.27 -4.00 -8.67
CA THR A 42 -2.60 -5.03 -9.49
C THR A 42 -1.51 -5.76 -8.69
N MET A 43 -1.19 -6.99 -9.10
CA MET A 43 -0.05 -7.73 -8.54
C MET A 43 1.29 -6.99 -8.77
N GLU A 44 1.45 -6.34 -9.93
CA GLU A 44 2.64 -5.53 -10.24
C GLU A 44 2.77 -4.34 -9.28
N GLY A 45 1.66 -3.74 -8.88
CA GLY A 45 1.62 -2.72 -7.84
C GLY A 45 2.14 -3.25 -6.50
N ALA A 46 1.75 -4.46 -6.11
CA ALA A 46 2.23 -5.08 -4.87
C ALA A 46 3.75 -5.32 -4.93
N LEU A 47 4.26 -5.84 -6.05
CA LEU A 47 5.69 -6.07 -6.25
C LEU A 47 6.50 -4.77 -6.24
N ARG A 48 6.07 -3.75 -6.98
CA ARG A 48 6.76 -2.46 -7.09
C ARG A 48 6.77 -1.70 -5.76
N SER A 49 5.64 -1.67 -5.06
CA SER A 49 5.55 -1.01 -3.75
C SER A 49 6.42 -1.70 -2.70
N GLY A 50 6.47 -3.04 -2.69
CA GLY A 50 7.36 -3.82 -1.83
C GLY A 50 8.84 -3.54 -2.09
N ARG A 51 9.26 -3.51 -3.36
CA ARG A 51 10.62 -3.16 -3.75
C ARG A 51 11.00 -1.76 -3.27
N ARG A 52 10.15 -0.76 -3.53
CA ARG A 52 10.37 0.62 -3.06
C ARG A 52 10.53 0.68 -1.54
N ALA A 53 9.67 0.00 -0.77
CA ALA A 53 9.77 0.01 0.69
C ALA A 53 11.07 -0.62 1.20
N ALA A 54 11.55 -1.68 0.53
CA ALA A 54 12.84 -2.30 0.84
C ALA A 54 14.02 -1.38 0.53
N GLU A 55 14.00 -0.69 -0.62
CA GLU A 55 15.01 0.31 -0.98
C GLU A 55 15.06 1.46 0.05
N GLN A 56 13.90 2.00 0.44
CA GLN A 56 13.79 3.03 1.47
C GLN A 56 14.35 2.58 2.83
N LEU A 57 14.19 1.30 3.20
CA LEU A 57 14.77 0.74 4.41
C LEU A 57 16.30 0.67 4.33
N ILE A 58 16.85 0.28 3.17
CA ILE A 58 18.29 0.20 2.95
C ILE A 58 18.91 1.59 2.96
N ASP A 59 18.29 2.56 2.29
CA ASP A 59 18.74 3.95 2.18
C ASP A 59 18.65 4.74 3.51
N ARG A 60 17.92 4.23 4.50
CA ARG A 60 17.86 4.82 5.85
C ARG A 60 19.15 4.62 6.66
N ARG A 61 20.03 3.71 6.24
CA ARG A 61 21.29 3.40 6.94
C ARG A 61 22.32 4.52 6.78
#